data_AF-A0A9P7ZLH1-F1
#
_entry.id   AF-A0A9P7ZLH1-F1
#
_cell.length_a   1.000
_cell.length_b   1.000
_cell.length_c   1.000
_cell.angle_alpha   90.00
_cell.angle_beta   90.00
_cell.angle_gamma   90.00
#
_symmetry.space_group_name_H-M   'P 1'
#
loop_
_entity.id
_entity.type
_entity.pdbx_description
1 polymer ?
#
loop_
_entity_poly.entity_id
_entity_poly.type
_entity_poly.pdbx_seq_one_letter_code
_entity_poly.pdbx_strand_id
1 'polypeptide(L)'
;MHLAARKLSVAGPHDDFAPARFRSPRQLYKLLLYHFAGWLITAAIVGSFYGVLVHYSDKGVMLYKDKRVFNAVIIALSIMLSLNLESCLKAMTGDLRWWVLSLRDWTLPEADLILQSEHFSYLLKLFVVASHWILRIVIVSWILLHIAAQVAVATIGLTHTVETAAHATVTRPGLVTVPDMSQIETTRVIKSPTHAHAALRYTANSYGQIALGYNWATLEQRPEPGTLWSPEGNLLYCGLDRCEFVFYDANPSKRQSYLTVVTDRSVASVAHCEAYRVIRGGDGNSTTITIDDADASELEVPAINGDDQTTFLTATDAGFDGPTGVVLAFEASRTNPWFYACNVTVEPVQNAVLPEHELGANVSSLASVAIALQAYGASTQGSSAAGMGAARQFQSYPAASTYGDPKGGNASAMALNMASFSTGVIAVTALANNDIDIPGQRPLGGVELRISDWTALHTILGLIAGVHFLLGLVTCLVANRVVVQTRTELAMAELLRPASQKLEYRHVQARNRPEPTIRYTTGDWDEAYGFQTNCALEVVD
;
A
#
# COMPACT_ATOMS: atom_id res chain seq x y z
N MET A 1 -67.02 -28.60 10.18
CA MET A 1 -67.96 -28.03 11.17
C MET A 1 -67.42 -26.66 11.55
N HIS A 2 -67.98 -25.49 11.24
CA HIS A 2 -69.35 -25.07 10.94
C HIS A 2 -69.37 -24.06 9.78
N LEU A 3 -70.42 -24.12 8.96
CA LEU A 3 -70.76 -23.18 7.90
C LEU A 3 -71.03 -21.76 8.42
N ALA A 4 -70.72 -20.76 7.58
CA ALA A 4 -71.62 -19.64 7.32
C ALA A 4 -71.33 -19.03 5.93
N ALA A 5 -72.06 -19.51 4.93
CA ALA A 5 -72.26 -18.84 3.65
C ALA A 5 -73.54 -18.00 3.74
N ARG A 6 -73.46 -16.68 3.51
CA ARG A 6 -74.45 -15.85 2.79
C ARG A 6 -74.16 -14.35 2.98
N LYS A 7 -73.84 -13.69 1.87
CA LYS A 7 -74.75 -12.71 1.23
C LYS A 7 -74.26 -12.43 -0.19
N LEU A 8 -74.95 -13.04 -1.15
CA LEU A 8 -75.10 -12.51 -2.49
C LEU A 8 -76.11 -11.35 -2.38
N SER A 9 -75.71 -10.14 -2.80
CA SER A 9 -76.66 -9.17 -3.33
C SER A 9 -76.10 -8.62 -4.64
N VAL A 10 -76.82 -8.89 -5.71
CA VAL A 10 -76.70 -8.21 -7.00
C VAL A 10 -77.79 -7.14 -7.02
N ALA A 11 -77.42 -5.86 -7.04
CA ALA A 11 -78.15 -4.75 -7.67
C ALA A 11 -77.46 -3.40 -7.37
N GLY A 12 -77.23 -2.59 -8.41
CA GLY A 12 -77.17 -1.11 -8.31
C GLY A 12 -75.79 -0.46 -8.49
N PRO A 13 -75.62 0.53 -9.39
CA PRO A 13 -74.34 1.11 -9.78
C PRO A 13 -73.94 2.30 -8.89
N HIS A 14 -72.64 2.55 -8.78
CA HIS A 14 -71.99 3.63 -8.03
C HIS A 14 -72.19 3.58 -6.52
N ASP A 15 -71.28 2.90 -5.81
CA ASP A 15 -70.85 3.32 -4.48
C ASP A 15 -69.42 2.82 -4.22
N ASP A 16 -68.54 3.82 -4.10
CA ASP A 16 -67.18 3.86 -3.55
C ASP A 16 -66.50 2.54 -3.12
N PHE A 17 -65.62 2.04 -3.99
CA PHE A 17 -64.47 1.24 -3.56
C PHE A 17 -63.43 2.14 -2.90
N ALA A 18 -63.71 2.62 -1.69
CA ALA A 18 -62.65 3.15 -0.83
C ALA A 18 -61.75 1.96 -0.40
N PRO A 19 -60.43 1.99 -0.66
CA PRO A 19 -59.56 0.90 -0.23
C PRO A 19 -59.52 0.88 1.30
N ALA A 20 -60.20 -0.10 1.90
CA ALA A 20 -60.15 -0.31 3.34
C ALA A 20 -58.69 -0.54 3.75
N ARG A 21 -58.11 0.43 4.47
CA ARG A 21 -56.75 0.34 5.02
C ARG A 21 -56.69 -0.82 6.01
N PHE A 22 -56.15 -1.94 5.55
CA PHE A 22 -55.92 -3.11 6.40
C PHE A 22 -54.67 -2.87 7.25
N ARG A 23 -54.73 -3.18 8.55
CA ARG A 23 -53.56 -3.16 9.45
C ARG A 23 -53.60 -4.41 10.31
N SER A 24 -52.68 -5.35 10.09
CA SER A 24 -52.57 -6.56 10.89
C SER A 24 -51.20 -6.66 11.55
N PRO A 25 -51.12 -6.68 12.90
CA PRO A 25 -49.84 -6.82 13.59
C PRO A 25 -49.12 -8.14 13.26
N ARG A 26 -49.88 -9.19 12.91
CA ARG A 26 -49.33 -10.50 12.51
C ARG A 26 -48.68 -10.47 11.13
N GLN A 27 -49.21 -9.66 10.20
CA GLN A 27 -48.63 -9.50 8.86
C GLN A 27 -47.35 -8.66 8.94
N LEU A 28 -47.37 -7.56 9.69
CA LEU A 28 -46.20 -6.72 9.91
C LEU A 28 -45.04 -7.50 10.54
N TYR A 29 -45.30 -8.32 11.56
CA TYR A 29 -44.26 -9.14 12.19
C TYR A 29 -43.62 -10.13 11.21
N LYS A 30 -44.42 -10.80 10.37
CA LYS A 30 -43.90 -11.73 9.34
C LYS A 30 -43.04 -11.01 8.30
N LEU A 31 -43.48 -9.84 7.82
CA LEU A 31 -42.73 -9.01 6.87
C LEU A 31 -41.42 -8.52 7.50
N LEU A 32 -41.48 -7.98 8.71
CA LEU A 32 -40.31 -7.51 9.45
C LEU A 32 -39.30 -8.64 9.67
N LEU A 33 -39.73 -9.81 10.13
CA LEU A 33 -38.84 -10.94 10.35
C LEU A 33 -38.12 -11.38 9.06
N TYR A 34 -38.85 -11.41 7.94
CA TYR A 34 -38.29 -11.80 6.64
C TYR A 34 -37.23 -10.80 6.15
N HIS A 35 -37.56 -9.50 6.11
CA HIS A 35 -36.61 -8.47 5.67
C HIS A 35 -35.45 -8.29 6.65
N PHE A 36 -35.70 -8.45 7.94
CA PHE A 36 -34.65 -8.43 8.97
C PHE A 36 -33.67 -9.61 8.82
N ALA A 37 -34.17 -10.81 8.50
CA ALA A 37 -33.31 -11.96 8.23
C ALA A 37 -32.42 -11.72 6.99
N GLY A 38 -32.97 -11.16 5.91
CA GLY A 38 -32.18 -10.75 4.73
C GLY A 38 -31.12 -9.70 5.06
N TRP A 39 -31.48 -8.72 5.89
CA TRP A 39 -30.53 -7.71 6.37
C TRP A 39 -29.42 -8.31 7.25
N LEU A 40 -29.73 -9.27 8.15
CA LEU A 40 -28.72 -9.94 8.97
C LEU A 40 -27.68 -10.67 8.11
N ILE A 41 -28.10 -11.29 7.00
CA ILE A 41 -27.18 -11.90 6.04
C ILE A 41 -26.28 -10.82 5.41
N THR A 42 -26.82 -9.67 5.02
CA THR A 42 -26.00 -8.54 4.53
C THR A 42 -25.00 -8.09 5.58
N ALA A 43 -25.44 -7.90 6.82
CA ALA A 43 -24.56 -7.47 7.92
C ALA A 43 -23.44 -8.49 8.19
N ALA A 44 -23.74 -9.80 8.12
CA ALA A 44 -22.74 -10.85 8.26
C ALA A 44 -21.71 -10.85 7.12
N ILE A 45 -22.15 -10.68 5.87
CA ILE A 45 -21.25 -10.57 4.71
C ILE A 45 -20.37 -9.32 4.82
N VAL A 46 -20.96 -8.17 5.16
CA VAL A 46 -20.24 -6.90 5.36
C VAL A 46 -19.22 -7.03 6.49
N GLY A 47 -19.60 -7.64 7.62
CA GLY A 47 -18.69 -7.90 8.74
C GLY A 47 -17.55 -8.84 8.35
N SER A 48 -17.83 -9.87 7.55
CA SER A 48 -16.80 -10.77 7.01
C SER A 48 -15.83 -10.03 6.08
N PHE A 49 -16.35 -9.15 5.22
CA PHE A 49 -15.54 -8.30 4.34
C PHE A 49 -14.58 -7.43 5.13
N TYR A 50 -15.10 -6.77 6.17
CA TYR A 50 -14.30 -5.94 7.07
C TYR A 50 -13.24 -6.76 7.81
N GLY A 51 -13.61 -7.91 8.37
CA GLY A 51 -12.68 -8.78 9.10
C GLY A 51 -11.53 -9.30 8.22
N VAL A 52 -11.81 -9.65 6.96
CA VAL A 52 -10.76 -10.07 6.01
C VAL A 52 -9.80 -8.91 5.72
N LEU A 53 -10.32 -7.69 5.48
CA LEU A 53 -9.48 -6.52 5.21
C LEU A 53 -8.58 -6.18 6.42
N VAL A 54 -9.12 -6.18 7.64
CA VAL A 54 -8.34 -5.94 8.85
C VAL A 54 -7.28 -7.03 9.05
N HIS A 55 -7.65 -8.31 8.97
CA HIS A 55 -6.73 -9.43 9.17
C HIS A 55 -5.54 -9.43 8.19
N TYR A 56 -5.80 -9.07 6.93
CA TYR A 56 -4.74 -9.01 5.91
C TYR A 56 -3.97 -7.69 5.91
N SER A 57 -4.55 -6.60 6.44
CA SER A 57 -3.84 -5.35 6.69
C SER A 57 -2.81 -5.50 7.82
N ASP A 58 -3.16 -6.23 8.88
CA ASP A 58 -2.27 -6.40 10.05
C ASP A 58 -1.10 -7.36 9.78
N LYS A 59 -1.19 -8.21 8.75
CA LYS A 59 -0.12 -9.16 8.39
C LYS A 59 1.14 -8.50 7.82
N GLY A 60 1.09 -7.22 7.44
CA GLY A 60 2.20 -6.49 6.82
C GLY A 60 2.54 -7.04 5.44
N VAL A 61 3.39 -8.07 5.37
CA VAL A 61 3.91 -8.62 4.11
C VAL A 61 3.28 -9.97 3.78
N MET A 62 2.57 -10.03 2.66
CA MET A 62 2.00 -11.25 2.11
C MET A 62 2.87 -11.84 1.02
N LEU A 63 2.98 -13.17 1.00
CA LEU A 63 3.53 -13.89 -0.14
C LEU A 63 2.50 -14.06 -1.25
N TYR A 64 2.98 -14.44 -2.43
CA TYR A 64 2.14 -14.68 -3.60
C TYR A 64 1.00 -15.70 -3.38
N LYS A 65 1.21 -16.70 -2.50
CA LYS A 65 0.16 -17.65 -2.12
C LYS A 65 -0.96 -16.97 -1.32
N ASP A 66 -0.59 -16.17 -0.32
CA ASP A 66 -1.53 -15.44 0.53
C ASP A 66 -2.31 -14.40 -0.26
N LYS A 67 -1.65 -13.71 -1.21
CA LYS A 67 -2.29 -12.79 -2.17
C LYS A 67 -3.41 -13.48 -2.96
N ARG A 68 -3.16 -14.70 -3.45
CA ARG A 68 -4.18 -15.46 -4.22
C ARG A 68 -5.38 -15.81 -3.37
N VAL A 69 -5.15 -16.22 -2.12
CA VAL A 69 -6.23 -16.53 -1.16
C VAL A 69 -7.03 -15.27 -0.84
N PHE A 70 -6.37 -14.16 -0.52
CA PHE A 70 -7.01 -12.87 -0.26
C PHE A 70 -7.91 -12.44 -1.43
N ASN A 71 -7.36 -12.42 -2.65
CA ASN A 71 -8.12 -12.04 -3.84
C ASN A 71 -9.34 -12.93 -4.07
N ALA A 72 -9.19 -14.25 -3.90
CA ALA A 72 -10.30 -15.19 -4.07
C ALA A 72 -11.42 -14.94 -3.05
N VAL A 73 -11.06 -14.72 -1.78
CA VAL A 73 -12.02 -14.46 -0.69
C VAL A 73 -12.76 -13.14 -0.91
N ILE A 74 -12.06 -12.06 -1.22
CA ILE A 74 -12.68 -10.74 -1.47
C ILE A 74 -13.62 -10.79 -2.67
N ILE A 75 -13.23 -11.43 -3.77
CA ILE A 75 -14.10 -11.59 -4.95
C ILE A 75 -15.35 -12.41 -4.59
N ALA A 76 -15.19 -13.52 -3.85
CA ALA A 76 -16.32 -14.34 -3.43
C ALA A 76 -17.30 -13.56 -2.53
N LEU A 77 -16.78 -12.79 -1.57
CA LEU A 77 -17.60 -11.95 -0.68
C LEU A 77 -18.31 -10.83 -1.46
N SER A 78 -17.65 -10.20 -2.44
CA SER A 78 -18.29 -9.20 -3.32
C SER A 78 -19.46 -9.79 -4.10
N ILE A 79 -19.28 -10.97 -4.70
CA ILE A 79 -20.34 -11.66 -5.44
C ILE A 79 -21.50 -12.02 -4.51
N MET A 80 -21.21 -12.58 -3.33
CA MET A 80 -22.24 -12.92 -2.33
C MET A 80 -23.02 -11.68 -1.89
N LEU A 81 -22.34 -10.56 -1.67
CA LEU A 81 -22.97 -9.29 -1.30
C LEU A 81 -23.90 -8.78 -2.40
N SER A 82 -23.42 -8.71 -3.64
CA SER A 82 -24.21 -8.29 -4.80
C SER A 82 -25.46 -9.14 -5.00
N LEU A 83 -25.35 -10.48 -4.93
CA LEU A 83 -26.47 -11.40 -5.09
C LEU A 83 -27.49 -11.28 -3.96
N ASN A 84 -27.01 -11.12 -2.71
CA ASN A 84 -27.89 -10.97 -1.56
C ASN A 84 -28.67 -9.64 -1.62
N LEU A 85 -28.01 -8.53 -2.00
CA LEU A 85 -28.68 -7.24 -2.20
C LEU A 85 -29.72 -7.33 -3.32
N GLU A 86 -29.39 -7.93 -4.46
CA GLU A 86 -30.34 -8.10 -5.57
C GLU A 86 -31.57 -8.92 -5.16
N SER A 87 -31.36 -10.03 -4.45
CA SER A 87 -32.43 -10.88 -3.92
C SER A 87 -33.35 -10.11 -2.96
N CYS A 88 -32.78 -9.36 -2.02
CA CYS A 88 -33.55 -8.57 -1.06
C CYS A 88 -34.33 -7.45 -1.75
N LEU A 89 -33.73 -6.74 -2.71
CA LEU A 89 -34.43 -5.73 -3.49
C LEU A 89 -35.59 -6.34 -4.28
N LYS A 90 -35.40 -7.45 -4.99
CA LYS A 90 -36.51 -8.13 -5.68
C LYS A 90 -37.65 -8.48 -4.72
N ALA A 91 -37.31 -8.98 -3.53
CA ALA A 91 -38.30 -9.28 -2.51
C ALA A 91 -39.05 -8.03 -2.02
N MET A 92 -38.38 -6.88 -1.89
CA MET A 92 -39.04 -5.62 -1.54
C MET A 92 -39.99 -5.13 -2.65
N THR A 93 -39.60 -5.29 -3.92
CA THR A 93 -40.47 -4.97 -5.07
C THR A 93 -41.74 -5.81 -5.06
N GLY A 94 -41.59 -7.11 -4.81
CA GLY A 94 -42.70 -8.06 -4.75
C GLY A 94 -43.69 -7.77 -3.62
N ASP A 95 -43.25 -7.12 -2.54
CA ASP A 95 -44.15 -6.66 -1.47
C ASP A 95 -44.78 -5.30 -1.80
N LEU A 96 -44.01 -4.38 -2.39
CA LEU A 96 -44.47 -3.04 -2.80
C LEU A 96 -45.49 -3.08 -3.96
N ARG A 97 -45.47 -4.10 -4.82
CA ARG A 97 -46.41 -4.20 -5.96
C ARG A 97 -47.87 -4.15 -5.52
N TRP A 98 -48.20 -4.77 -4.39
CA TRP A 98 -49.56 -4.76 -3.84
C TRP A 98 -49.97 -3.37 -3.37
N TRP A 99 -49.03 -2.62 -2.81
CA TRP A 99 -49.25 -1.24 -2.45
C TRP A 99 -49.47 -0.37 -3.70
N VAL A 100 -48.65 -0.51 -4.73
CA VAL A 100 -48.82 0.23 -6.00
C VAL A 100 -50.17 -0.07 -6.64
N LEU A 101 -50.58 -1.33 -6.70
CA LEU A 101 -51.91 -1.74 -7.20
C LEU A 101 -53.07 -1.12 -6.41
N SER A 102 -52.89 -0.87 -5.11
CA SER A 102 -53.95 -0.28 -4.27
C SER A 102 -54.12 1.23 -4.42
N LEU A 103 -53.17 1.93 -5.04
CA LEU A 103 -53.18 3.39 -5.10
C LEU A 103 -54.22 3.95 -6.08
N ARG A 104 -54.53 3.21 -7.15
CA ARG A 104 -55.40 3.67 -8.23
C ARG A 104 -55.89 2.51 -9.08
N ASP A 105 -56.93 2.74 -9.88
CA ASP A 105 -57.32 1.86 -10.97
C ASP A 105 -56.29 1.95 -12.10
N TRP A 106 -55.66 0.82 -12.42
CA TRP A 106 -54.66 0.68 -13.49
C TRP A 106 -55.28 0.05 -14.74
N THR A 107 -54.71 0.33 -15.91
CA THR A 107 -55.11 -0.38 -17.14
C THR A 107 -54.67 -1.86 -17.08
N LEU A 108 -55.40 -2.76 -17.75
CA LEU A 108 -55.10 -4.21 -17.74
C LEU A 108 -53.63 -4.54 -18.11
N PRO A 109 -53.01 -3.91 -19.12
CA PRO A 109 -51.59 -4.14 -19.46
C PRO A 109 -50.65 -3.65 -18.37
N GLU A 110 -50.92 -2.49 -17.76
CA GLU A 110 -50.10 -1.94 -16.68
C GLU A 110 -50.20 -2.81 -15.42
N ALA A 111 -51.41 -3.29 -15.07
CA ALA A 111 -51.61 -4.16 -13.92
C ALA A 111 -50.88 -5.51 -14.05
N ASP A 112 -50.89 -6.12 -15.24
CA ASP A 112 -50.14 -7.36 -15.53
C ASP A 112 -48.63 -7.14 -15.42
N LEU A 113 -48.11 -6.04 -15.99
CA LEU A 113 -46.71 -5.65 -15.86
C LEU A 113 -46.31 -5.33 -14.41
N ILE A 114 -47.20 -4.74 -13.60
CA ILE A 114 -46.97 -4.51 -12.16
C ILE A 114 -46.96 -5.84 -11.38
N LEU A 115 -47.83 -6.78 -11.72
CA LEU A 115 -47.86 -8.12 -11.10
C LEU A 115 -46.55 -8.89 -11.36
N GLN A 116 -45.97 -8.73 -12.55
CA GLN A 116 -44.70 -9.37 -12.97
C GLN A 116 -43.45 -8.53 -12.66
N SER A 117 -43.58 -7.43 -11.89
CA SER A 117 -42.52 -6.47 -11.61
C SER A 117 -41.34 -7.00 -10.77
N GLU A 118 -41.42 -8.24 -10.27
CA GLU A 118 -40.31 -8.91 -9.59
C GLU A 118 -39.12 -9.16 -10.54
N HIS A 119 -39.39 -9.20 -11.84
CA HIS A 119 -38.38 -9.34 -12.89
C HIS A 119 -37.97 -7.98 -13.47
N PHE A 120 -36.67 -7.70 -13.49
CA PHE A 120 -36.11 -6.44 -13.99
C PHE A 120 -36.54 -6.10 -15.44
N SER A 121 -36.62 -7.11 -16.31
CA SER A 121 -37.07 -6.94 -17.70
C SER A 121 -38.49 -6.40 -17.82
N TYR A 122 -39.37 -6.72 -16.87
CA TYR A 122 -40.75 -6.26 -16.85
C TYR A 122 -40.88 -4.86 -16.24
N LEU A 123 -40.02 -4.50 -15.27
CA LEU A 123 -39.89 -3.11 -14.80
C LEU A 123 -39.50 -2.16 -15.93
N LEU A 124 -38.55 -2.56 -16.79
CA LEU A 124 -38.15 -1.75 -17.96
C LEU A 124 -39.29 -1.62 -18.98
N LYS A 125 -40.00 -2.71 -19.27
CA LYS A 125 -41.19 -2.66 -20.14
C LYS A 125 -42.28 -1.77 -19.55
N LEU A 126 -42.52 -1.87 -18.24
CA LEU A 126 -43.49 -1.05 -17.53
C LEU A 126 -43.14 0.44 -17.59
N PHE A 127 -41.85 0.81 -17.54
CA PHE A 127 -41.42 2.20 -17.71
C PHE A 127 -41.83 2.78 -19.08
N VAL A 128 -41.69 2.00 -20.15
CA VAL A 128 -42.03 2.42 -21.53
C VAL A 128 -43.54 2.53 -21.73
N VAL A 129 -44.30 1.58 -21.17
CA VAL A 129 -45.76 1.49 -21.35
C VAL A 129 -46.52 2.44 -20.43
N ALA A 130 -45.97 2.77 -19.25
CA ALA A 130 -46.65 3.57 -18.25
C ALA A 130 -47.06 4.95 -18.78
N SER A 131 -48.35 5.26 -18.73
CA SER A 131 -48.90 6.58 -19.07
C SER A 131 -48.61 7.62 -17.98
N HIS A 132 -48.47 7.17 -16.73
CA HIS A 132 -48.51 8.03 -15.55
C HIS A 132 -47.13 8.37 -14.98
N TRP A 133 -46.90 9.66 -14.71
CA TRP A 133 -45.62 10.16 -14.20
C TRP A 133 -45.22 9.55 -12.84
N ILE A 134 -46.17 9.42 -11.91
CA ILE A 134 -45.87 8.89 -10.55
C ILE A 134 -45.32 7.46 -10.63
N LEU A 135 -45.92 6.61 -11.49
CA LEU A 135 -45.45 5.25 -11.71
C LEU A 135 -44.04 5.25 -12.33
N ARG A 136 -43.78 6.14 -13.28
CA ARG A 136 -42.44 6.31 -13.87
C ARG A 136 -41.40 6.71 -12.82
N ILE A 137 -41.71 7.63 -11.90
CA ILE A 137 -40.79 8.00 -10.81
C ILE A 137 -40.45 6.77 -9.94
N VAL A 138 -41.46 5.98 -9.55
CA VAL A 138 -41.25 4.79 -8.71
C VAL A 138 -40.39 3.74 -9.41
N ILE A 139 -40.60 3.53 -10.71
CA ILE A 139 -39.79 2.58 -11.49
C ILE A 139 -38.36 3.09 -11.66
N VAL A 140 -38.18 4.37 -11.99
CA VAL A 140 -36.85 4.97 -12.15
C VAL A 140 -36.09 4.95 -10.84
N SER A 141 -36.72 5.31 -9.71
CA SER A 141 -36.06 5.26 -8.41
C SER A 141 -35.60 3.85 -8.06
N TRP A 142 -36.40 2.84 -8.41
CA TRP A 142 -36.05 1.44 -8.18
C TRP A 142 -34.88 0.97 -9.04
N ILE A 143 -34.89 1.30 -10.34
CA ILE A 143 -33.78 1.00 -11.25
C ILE A 143 -32.50 1.69 -10.78
N LEU A 144 -32.57 2.97 -10.42
CA LEU A 144 -31.42 3.71 -9.89
C LEU A 144 -30.88 3.07 -8.61
N LEU A 145 -31.75 2.54 -7.75
CA LEU A 145 -31.34 1.89 -6.51
C LEU A 145 -30.60 0.57 -6.75
N HIS A 146 -31.05 -0.23 -7.74
CA HIS A 146 -30.32 -1.42 -8.20
C HIS A 146 -28.95 -1.07 -8.77
N ILE A 147 -28.87 -0.05 -9.63
CA ILE A 147 -27.60 0.41 -10.21
C ILE A 147 -26.67 0.93 -9.11
N ALA A 148 -27.18 1.78 -8.22
CA ALA A 148 -26.41 2.35 -7.12
C ALA A 148 -25.87 1.27 -6.17
N ALA A 149 -26.65 0.23 -5.88
CA ALA A 149 -26.19 -0.91 -5.08
C ALA A 149 -25.02 -1.64 -5.74
N GLN A 150 -25.07 -1.90 -7.05
CA GLN A 150 -23.97 -2.58 -7.76
C GLN A 150 -22.73 -1.69 -7.87
N VAL A 151 -22.91 -0.39 -8.12
CA VAL A 151 -21.80 0.58 -8.10
C VAL A 151 -21.15 0.62 -6.71
N ALA A 152 -21.93 0.65 -5.63
CA ALA A 152 -21.42 0.66 -4.27
C ALA A 152 -20.62 -0.62 -3.93
N VAL A 153 -21.02 -1.79 -4.42
CA VAL A 153 -20.23 -3.02 -4.23
C VAL A 153 -18.95 -2.97 -5.06
N ALA A 154 -19.02 -2.49 -6.31
CA ALA A 154 -17.85 -2.37 -7.18
C ALA A 154 -16.81 -1.39 -6.63
N THR A 155 -17.24 -0.28 -6.01
CA THR A 155 -16.32 0.71 -5.43
C THR A 155 -15.58 0.21 -4.20
N ILE A 156 -16.04 -0.85 -3.53
CA ILE A 156 -15.25 -1.53 -2.47
C ILE A 156 -13.95 -2.10 -3.04
N GLY A 157 -13.93 -2.50 -4.32
CA GLY A 157 -12.71 -2.91 -5.02
C GLY A 157 -11.66 -1.80 -5.17
N LEU A 158 -12.07 -0.53 -5.06
CA LEU A 158 -11.20 0.64 -5.21
C LEU A 158 -10.66 1.15 -3.86
N THR A 159 -11.21 0.71 -2.74
CA THR A 159 -10.77 1.17 -1.41
C THR A 159 -9.52 0.46 -0.91
N HIS A 160 -9.09 -0.60 -1.61
CA HIS A 160 -7.90 -1.36 -1.27
C HIS A 160 -7.04 -1.63 -2.50
N THR A 161 -5.72 -1.55 -2.32
CA THR A 161 -4.73 -1.90 -3.34
C THR A 161 -3.77 -2.92 -2.78
N VAL A 162 -3.30 -3.84 -3.63
CA VAL A 162 -2.26 -4.80 -3.26
C VAL A 162 -0.96 -4.35 -3.94
N GLU A 163 -0.17 -3.60 -3.19
CA GLU A 163 1.09 -3.00 -3.65
C GLU A 163 2.28 -3.90 -3.30
N THR A 164 3.42 -3.70 -3.96
CA THR A 164 4.67 -4.35 -3.55
C THR A 164 5.08 -3.80 -2.20
N ALA A 165 5.42 -4.67 -1.24
CA ALA A 165 5.81 -4.23 0.09
C ALA A 165 7.01 -3.29 0.02
N ALA A 166 6.87 -2.06 0.50
CA ALA A 166 7.89 -1.02 0.39
C ALA A 166 8.89 -1.02 1.56
N HIS A 167 8.50 -1.59 2.71
CA HIS A 167 9.24 -1.39 3.96
C HIS A 167 9.88 -2.67 4.54
N ALA A 168 9.34 -3.84 4.23
CA ALA A 168 9.84 -5.11 4.76
C ALA A 168 9.66 -6.24 3.76
N THR A 169 10.49 -7.28 3.89
CA THR A 169 10.43 -8.47 3.06
C THR A 169 10.46 -9.73 3.92
N VAL A 170 9.75 -10.76 3.48
CA VAL A 170 9.87 -12.08 4.11
C VAL A 170 11.14 -12.74 3.58
N THR A 171 12.01 -13.15 4.50
CA THR A 171 13.21 -13.90 4.17
C THR A 171 12.98 -15.41 4.25
N ARG A 172 13.75 -16.17 3.48
CA ARG A 172 13.82 -17.64 3.58
C ARG A 172 15.26 -18.13 3.45
N PRO A 173 15.61 -19.26 4.08
CA PRO A 173 16.91 -19.88 3.87
C PRO A 173 17.18 -20.13 2.37
N GLY A 174 18.32 -19.69 1.88
CA GLY A 174 18.72 -19.83 0.48
C GLY A 174 20.02 -19.10 0.18
N LEU A 175 20.40 -19.01 -1.10
CA LEU A 175 21.55 -18.19 -1.49
C LEU A 175 21.20 -16.70 -1.43
N VAL A 176 22.08 -15.92 -0.80
CA VAL A 176 22.08 -14.46 -0.74
C VAL A 176 23.32 -13.94 -1.42
N THR A 177 23.20 -12.74 -1.98
CA THR A 177 24.32 -12.00 -2.53
C THR A 177 24.77 -10.98 -1.48
N VAL A 178 26.04 -11.00 -1.11
CA VAL A 178 26.68 -10.07 -0.16
C VAL A 178 27.94 -9.49 -0.78
N PRO A 179 28.40 -8.30 -0.37
CA PRO A 179 29.67 -7.78 -0.85
C PRO A 179 30.85 -8.59 -0.30
N ASP A 180 31.85 -8.84 -1.15
CA ASP A 180 33.12 -9.44 -0.72
C ASP A 180 33.92 -8.43 0.09
N MET A 181 34.00 -8.62 1.40
CA MET A 181 34.73 -7.72 2.30
C MET A 181 36.17 -8.18 2.59
N SER A 182 36.71 -9.13 1.82
CA SER A 182 38.08 -9.64 2.02
C SER A 182 39.17 -8.60 1.68
N GLN A 183 38.90 -7.72 0.70
CA GLN A 183 39.83 -6.67 0.27
C GLN A 183 39.08 -5.47 -0.33
N ILE A 184 39.64 -4.26 -0.19
CA ILE A 184 39.13 -3.06 -0.87
C ILE A 184 39.36 -3.18 -2.38
N GLU A 185 38.32 -3.05 -3.19
CA GLU A 185 38.45 -2.96 -4.64
C GLU A 185 38.77 -1.55 -5.12
N THR A 186 39.76 -1.41 -6.00
CA THR A 186 40.22 -0.09 -6.44
C THR A 186 39.50 0.44 -7.68
N THR A 187 38.74 -0.40 -8.39
CA THR A 187 38.23 -0.15 -9.75
C THR A 187 37.25 1.03 -9.84
N ARG A 188 36.57 1.37 -8.74
CA ARG A 188 35.65 2.53 -8.68
C ARG A 188 36.37 3.87 -8.65
N VAL A 189 37.65 3.89 -8.27
CA VAL A 189 38.44 5.12 -8.05
C VAL A 189 39.66 5.16 -8.95
N ILE A 190 40.20 3.99 -9.32
CA ILE A 190 41.41 3.82 -10.12
C ILE A 190 41.07 3.07 -11.40
N LYS A 191 41.63 3.52 -12.54
CA LYS A 191 41.28 3.07 -13.89
C LYS A 191 41.43 1.57 -14.17
N SER A 192 42.18 0.85 -13.34
CA SER A 192 42.44 -0.59 -13.49
C SER A 192 42.49 -1.26 -12.12
N PRO A 193 42.02 -2.52 -12.01
CA PRO A 193 42.15 -3.29 -10.78
C PRO A 193 43.63 -3.44 -10.42
N THR A 194 44.00 -3.10 -9.19
CA THR A 194 45.37 -3.22 -8.70
C THR A 194 45.36 -3.46 -7.19
N HIS A 195 46.27 -4.31 -6.74
CA HIS A 195 46.48 -4.59 -5.32
C HIS A 195 47.72 -3.86 -4.78
N ALA A 196 48.23 -2.87 -5.51
CA ALA A 196 49.34 -2.06 -5.05
C ALA A 196 48.94 -1.30 -3.76
N HIS A 197 49.77 -1.35 -2.73
CA HIS A 197 49.48 -0.70 -1.45
C HIS A 197 49.18 0.80 -1.59
N ALA A 198 49.86 1.50 -2.50
CA ALA A 198 49.55 2.91 -2.77
C ALA A 198 48.10 3.08 -3.26
N ALA A 199 47.66 2.25 -4.20
CA ALA A 199 46.30 2.28 -4.73
C ALA A 199 45.25 1.99 -3.65
N LEU A 200 45.47 0.97 -2.81
CA LEU A 200 44.57 0.64 -1.70
C LEU A 200 44.48 1.79 -0.68
N ARG A 201 45.60 2.42 -0.35
CA ARG A 201 45.65 3.60 0.55
C ARG A 201 44.88 4.79 -0.04
N TYR A 202 45.04 5.04 -1.35
CA TYR A 202 44.26 6.07 -2.06
C TYR A 202 42.76 5.80 -1.97
N THR A 203 42.37 4.56 -2.29
CA THR A 203 40.98 4.16 -2.37
C THR A 203 40.33 4.20 -0.99
N ALA A 204 41.02 3.76 0.07
CA ALA A 204 40.52 3.85 1.43
C ALA A 204 40.20 5.29 1.84
N ASN A 205 41.11 6.24 1.62
CA ASN A 205 40.83 7.66 1.88
C ASN A 205 39.67 8.19 1.03
N SER A 206 39.66 7.85 -0.27
CA SER A 206 38.61 8.26 -1.20
C SER A 206 37.23 7.74 -0.77
N TYR A 207 37.15 6.52 -0.27
CA TYR A 207 35.90 5.92 0.23
C TYR A 207 35.39 6.61 1.49
N GLY A 208 36.26 6.97 2.42
CA GLY A 208 35.87 7.79 3.57
C GLY A 208 35.34 9.17 3.15
N GLN A 209 35.94 9.80 2.14
CA GLN A 209 35.42 11.04 1.59
C GLN A 209 34.09 10.86 0.84
N ILE A 210 33.91 9.78 0.08
CA ILE A 210 32.63 9.46 -0.60
C ILE A 210 31.51 9.26 0.41
N ALA A 211 31.80 8.73 1.60
CA ALA A 211 30.82 8.53 2.67
C ALA A 211 30.16 9.84 3.14
N LEU A 212 30.81 11.00 2.96
CA LEU A 212 30.21 12.32 3.21
C LEU A 212 29.01 12.64 2.31
N GLY A 213 28.93 12.00 1.14
CA GLY A 213 27.81 12.16 0.21
C GLY A 213 26.52 11.47 0.65
N TYR A 214 26.56 10.69 1.74
CA TYR A 214 25.44 9.90 2.23
C TYR A 214 24.85 10.46 3.53
N ASN A 215 23.60 10.11 3.82
CA ASN A 215 22.90 10.50 5.04
C ASN A 215 23.40 9.68 6.25
N TRP A 216 23.51 10.33 7.41
CA TRP A 216 23.91 9.70 8.67
C TRP A 216 22.79 9.87 9.70
N ALA A 217 22.70 8.92 10.63
CA ALA A 217 21.68 8.87 11.65
C ALA A 217 22.25 8.54 13.04
N THR A 218 21.42 8.63 14.06
CA THR A 218 21.79 8.17 15.41
C THR A 218 21.66 6.66 15.52
N LEU A 219 22.34 6.05 16.50
CA LEU A 219 22.22 4.60 16.78
C LEU A 219 20.78 4.13 17.07
N GLU A 220 19.91 5.01 17.59
CA GLU A 220 18.49 4.70 17.84
C GLU A 220 17.66 4.55 16.56
N GLN A 221 18.13 5.16 15.47
CA GLN A 221 17.46 5.12 14.16
C GLN A 221 17.96 3.96 13.30
N ARG A 222 18.70 3.02 13.89
CA ARG A 222 19.18 1.82 13.21
C ARG A 222 17.99 0.98 12.73
N PRO A 223 17.96 0.60 11.44
CA PRO A 223 16.86 -0.19 10.90
C PRO A 223 16.82 -1.58 11.54
N GLU A 224 15.62 -2.12 11.69
CA GLU A 224 15.42 -3.49 12.14
C GLU A 224 15.80 -4.48 11.03
N PRO A 225 16.36 -5.66 11.38
CA PRO A 225 16.61 -6.71 10.40
C PRO A 225 15.34 -7.11 9.64
N GLY A 226 15.42 -7.27 8.32
CA GLY A 226 14.25 -7.57 7.47
C GLY A 226 13.65 -6.34 6.77
N THR A 227 14.09 -5.13 7.13
CA THR A 227 13.69 -3.90 6.43
C THR A 227 14.34 -3.79 5.06
N LEU A 228 13.64 -3.20 4.09
CA LEU A 228 14.17 -3.01 2.75
C LEU A 228 15.17 -1.84 2.72
N TRP A 229 16.32 -2.06 2.08
CA TRP A 229 17.31 -1.01 1.88
C TRP A 229 16.86 -0.03 0.79
N SER A 230 17.08 1.26 1.03
CA SER A 230 16.85 2.34 0.07
C SER A 230 18.12 3.17 -0.09
N PRO A 231 18.49 3.58 -1.33
CA PRO A 231 19.61 4.50 -1.56
C PRO A 231 19.46 5.87 -0.87
N GLU A 232 18.23 6.29 -0.56
CA GLU A 232 17.94 7.53 0.15
C GLU A 232 18.10 7.39 1.68
N GLY A 233 18.25 6.16 2.16
CA GLY A 233 18.40 5.84 3.57
C GLY A 233 19.74 6.30 4.16
N ASN A 234 19.83 6.20 5.48
CA ASN A 234 21.08 6.48 6.19
C ASN A 234 22.09 5.36 5.97
N LEU A 235 23.33 5.73 5.63
CA LEU A 235 24.42 4.77 5.43
C LEU A 235 25.10 4.40 6.75
N LEU A 236 25.18 5.36 7.68
CA LEU A 236 25.97 5.28 8.90
C LEU A 236 25.11 5.65 10.11
N TYR A 237 25.34 4.97 11.23
CA TYR A 237 24.64 5.18 12.49
C TYR A 237 25.64 5.49 13.59
N CYS A 238 25.66 6.72 14.08
CA CYS A 238 26.67 7.20 15.01
C CYS A 238 26.10 7.52 16.39
N GLY A 239 26.88 7.20 17.42
CA GLY A 239 26.70 7.58 18.81
C GLY A 239 27.67 8.69 19.21
N LEU A 240 28.14 8.67 20.46
CA LEU A 240 29.06 9.68 20.99
C LEU A 240 30.53 9.45 20.58
N ASP A 241 30.95 8.20 20.54
CA ASP A 241 32.34 7.76 20.29
C ASP A 241 32.45 6.55 19.34
N ARG A 242 31.30 6.11 18.81
CA ARG A 242 31.13 4.89 18.02
C ARG A 242 30.27 5.18 16.80
N CYS A 243 30.66 4.69 15.64
CA CYS A 243 29.84 4.69 14.44
C CYS A 243 29.70 3.27 13.90
N GLU A 244 28.52 2.92 13.40
CA GLU A 244 28.15 1.58 12.97
C GLU A 244 27.62 1.58 11.53
N PHE A 245 27.99 0.54 10.79
CA PHE A 245 27.45 0.18 9.49
C PHE A 245 26.73 -1.16 9.61
N VAL A 246 25.54 -1.26 9.00
CA VAL A 246 24.74 -2.48 8.98
C VAL A 246 24.82 -3.09 7.58
N PHE A 247 25.10 -4.39 7.51
CA PHE A 247 25.22 -5.09 6.23
C PHE A 247 23.86 -5.41 5.62
N TYR A 248 23.85 -5.56 4.30
CA TYR A 248 22.67 -5.90 3.53
C TYR A 248 22.84 -7.22 2.77
N ASP A 249 21.75 -7.97 2.67
CA ASP A 249 21.66 -9.18 1.85
C ASP A 249 20.79 -8.91 0.63
N ALA A 250 21.24 -9.30 -0.54
CA ALA A 250 20.48 -9.19 -1.77
C ALA A 250 20.06 -10.57 -2.32
N ASN A 251 19.05 -10.57 -3.19
CA ASN A 251 18.60 -11.78 -3.87
C ASN A 251 19.41 -12.02 -5.17
N PRO A 252 20.15 -13.14 -5.31
CA PRO A 252 21.02 -13.39 -6.47
C PRO A 252 20.29 -13.44 -7.82
N SER A 253 19.06 -13.94 -7.85
CA SER A 253 18.26 -14.03 -9.09
C SER A 253 17.60 -12.71 -9.47
N LYS A 254 17.70 -11.68 -8.61
CA LYS A 254 16.98 -10.41 -8.71
C LYS A 254 17.90 -9.20 -8.46
N ARG A 255 19.18 -9.34 -8.81
CA ARG A 255 20.23 -8.29 -8.64
C ARG A 255 19.83 -6.93 -9.23
N GLN A 256 19.10 -6.91 -10.35
CA GLN A 256 18.66 -5.67 -11.01
C GLN A 256 17.45 -4.98 -10.34
N SER A 257 16.73 -5.69 -9.46
CA SER A 257 15.50 -5.18 -8.83
C SER A 257 15.68 -4.68 -7.40
N TYR A 258 16.94 -4.50 -6.94
CA TYR A 258 17.30 -3.96 -5.63
C TYR A 258 16.51 -4.56 -4.46
N LEU A 259 16.19 -5.86 -4.53
CA LEU A 259 15.58 -6.56 -3.42
C LEU A 259 16.68 -6.91 -2.41
N THR A 260 17.05 -5.87 -1.66
CA THR A 260 18.13 -5.83 -0.69
C THR A 260 17.54 -5.54 0.68
N VAL A 261 17.96 -6.30 1.67
CA VAL A 261 17.38 -6.29 3.02
C VAL A 261 18.45 -6.06 4.06
N VAL A 262 18.11 -5.28 5.08
CA VAL A 262 18.94 -5.06 6.27
C VAL A 262 19.10 -6.37 7.03
N THR A 263 20.34 -6.72 7.35
CA THR A 263 20.64 -7.90 8.18
C THR A 263 20.82 -7.53 9.64
N ASP A 264 20.97 -8.54 10.49
CA ASP A 264 21.38 -8.39 11.89
C ASP A 264 22.90 -8.22 12.05
N ARG A 265 23.65 -8.22 10.95
CA ARG A 265 25.11 -8.08 10.95
C ARG A 265 25.51 -6.61 10.90
N SER A 266 26.42 -6.22 11.77
CA SER A 266 26.93 -4.87 11.78
C SER A 266 28.39 -4.81 12.21
N VAL A 267 29.04 -3.72 11.84
CA VAL A 267 30.42 -3.45 12.21
C VAL A 267 30.54 -2.00 12.65
N ALA A 268 31.32 -1.78 13.70
CA ALA A 268 31.52 -0.46 14.24
C ALA A 268 33.00 -0.07 14.24
N SER A 269 33.26 1.22 14.07
CA SER A 269 34.54 1.82 14.41
C SER A 269 34.39 2.66 15.67
N VAL A 270 35.35 2.53 16.57
CA VAL A 270 35.47 3.30 17.80
C VAL A 270 36.81 4.01 17.80
N ALA A 271 36.85 5.25 18.28
CA ALA A 271 38.10 5.97 18.43
C ALA A 271 38.24 6.51 19.85
N HIS A 272 39.47 6.56 20.34
CA HIS A 272 39.81 7.21 21.59
C HIS A 272 40.93 8.22 21.34
N CYS A 273 40.70 9.48 21.73
CA CYS A 273 41.63 10.57 21.48
C CYS A 273 42.06 11.22 22.79
N GLU A 274 43.32 11.64 22.81
CA GLU A 274 43.86 12.57 23.80
C GLU A 274 44.11 13.92 23.11
N ALA A 275 43.77 15.01 23.79
CA ALA A 275 43.90 16.36 23.24
C ALA A 275 44.98 17.14 24.00
N TYR A 276 45.86 17.78 23.25
CA TYR A 276 46.98 18.57 23.74
C TYR A 276 46.92 19.96 23.14
N ARG A 277 47.07 20.99 23.98
CA ARG A 277 47.10 22.36 23.50
C ARG A 277 48.45 22.62 22.81
N VAL A 278 48.46 23.32 21.69
CA VAL A 278 49.71 23.70 21.02
C VAL A 278 50.19 25.05 21.56
N ILE A 279 51.39 25.09 22.13
CA ILE A 279 51.97 26.29 22.77
C ILE A 279 52.95 27.04 21.86
N ARG A 280 53.49 26.39 20.81
CA ARG A 280 54.36 27.01 19.81
C ARG A 280 54.13 26.39 18.42
N GLY A 281 54.20 27.21 17.37
CA GLY A 281 54.08 26.75 15.97
C GLY A 281 52.66 26.41 15.51
N GLY A 282 51.63 26.75 16.29
CA GLY A 282 50.25 26.38 16.03
C GLY A 282 49.54 27.11 14.88
N ASP A 283 50.17 28.13 14.29
CA ASP A 283 49.60 28.91 13.18
C ASP A 283 49.66 28.19 11.81
N GLY A 284 50.25 27.00 11.77
CA GLY A 284 50.39 26.19 10.56
C GLY A 284 51.47 26.65 9.60
N ASN A 285 52.32 27.62 10.00
CA ASN A 285 53.46 28.11 9.22
C ASN A 285 54.82 27.53 9.65
N SER A 286 54.80 26.62 10.62
CA SER A 286 55.98 25.93 11.14
C SER A 286 55.90 24.44 10.85
N THR A 287 57.03 23.82 10.52
CA THR A 287 57.16 22.35 10.45
C THR A 287 57.33 21.71 11.83
N THR A 288 57.48 22.51 12.88
CA THR A 288 57.66 22.02 14.25
C THR A 288 56.67 22.72 15.16
N ILE A 289 55.94 21.93 15.94
CA ILE A 289 55.00 22.40 16.96
C ILE A 289 55.46 21.92 18.33
N THR A 290 55.14 22.68 19.37
CA THR A 290 55.37 22.26 20.76
C THR A 290 54.01 22.10 21.42
N ILE A 291 53.75 20.93 22.01
CA ILE A 291 52.50 20.63 22.71
C ILE A 291 52.64 20.82 24.23
N ASP A 292 51.53 21.11 24.89
CA ASP A 292 51.41 21.24 26.35
C ASP A 292 51.21 19.87 26.99
N ASP A 293 52.22 19.01 26.90
CA ASP A 293 52.32 17.76 27.66
C ASP A 293 53.33 17.91 28.82
N ALA A 294 53.56 16.83 29.59
CA ALA A 294 54.44 16.87 30.75
C ALA A 294 55.89 17.31 30.44
N ASP A 295 56.35 17.05 29.21
CA ASP A 295 57.73 17.27 28.77
C ASP A 295 57.88 18.42 27.77
N ALA A 296 56.79 19.13 27.44
CA ALA A 296 56.71 20.12 26.37
C ALA A 296 57.29 19.58 25.04
N SER A 297 56.80 18.42 24.61
CA SER A 297 57.28 17.68 23.46
C SER A 297 57.23 18.49 22.16
N GLU A 298 58.31 18.45 21.39
CA GLU A 298 58.36 18.99 20.03
C GLU A 298 57.98 17.91 19.02
N LEU A 299 57.02 18.24 18.14
CA LEU A 299 56.49 17.36 17.11
C LEU A 299 56.70 17.98 15.73
N GLU A 300 57.03 17.14 14.76
CA GLU A 300 57.21 17.57 13.37
C GLU A 300 55.94 17.34 12.55
N VAL A 301 55.48 18.41 11.89
CA VAL A 301 54.36 18.42 10.97
C VAL A 301 54.89 18.35 9.53
N PRO A 302 54.41 17.42 8.69
CA PRO A 302 55.04 17.09 7.41
C PRO A 302 54.84 18.13 6.30
N ALA A 303 53.96 19.12 6.51
CA ALA A 303 53.70 20.18 5.55
C ALA A 303 53.28 21.48 6.24
N ILE A 304 53.75 22.60 5.68
CA ILE A 304 53.28 23.95 6.00
C ILE A 304 52.10 24.24 5.08
N ASN A 305 50.89 24.17 5.61
CA ASN A 305 49.68 24.39 4.83
C ASN A 305 48.96 25.71 5.19
N GLY A 306 49.42 26.44 6.22
CA GLY A 306 48.78 27.67 6.72
C GLY A 306 47.75 27.43 7.84
N ASP A 307 46.98 28.45 8.16
CA ASP A 307 45.93 28.39 9.19
C ASP A 307 44.60 27.80 8.68
N ASP A 308 43.66 27.57 9.60
CA ASP A 308 42.28 27.13 9.34
C ASP A 308 42.19 25.80 8.57
N GLN A 309 42.89 24.80 9.08
CA GLN A 309 42.78 23.42 8.60
C GLN A 309 43.17 22.41 9.67
N THR A 310 42.77 21.16 9.42
CA THR A 310 43.20 20.02 10.22
C THR A 310 44.04 19.08 9.36
N THR A 311 45.28 18.83 9.79
CA THR A 311 46.18 17.86 9.16
C THR A 311 46.15 16.57 9.95
N PHE A 312 45.72 15.48 9.32
CA PHE A 312 45.77 14.13 9.86
C PHE A 312 47.02 13.42 9.38
N LEU A 313 47.69 12.68 10.24
CA LEU A 313 48.91 11.95 9.89
C LEU A 313 49.01 10.60 10.60
N THR A 314 49.65 9.65 9.94
CA THR A 314 49.81 8.27 10.43
C THR A 314 51.14 7.70 9.96
N ALA A 315 51.71 6.79 10.75
CA ALA A 315 52.90 6.05 10.39
C ALA A 315 52.55 4.89 9.44
N THR A 316 53.41 4.65 8.46
CA THR A 316 53.21 3.62 7.43
C THR A 316 54.28 2.52 7.44
N ASP A 317 55.26 2.63 8.32
CA ASP A 317 56.39 1.71 8.48
C ASP A 317 56.18 0.64 9.55
N ALA A 318 55.27 0.84 10.49
CA ALA A 318 54.91 -0.15 11.49
C ALA A 318 54.13 -1.37 10.94
N GLY A 319 53.77 -1.38 9.65
CA GLY A 319 52.75 -2.29 9.13
C GLY A 319 51.37 -1.96 9.72
N PHE A 320 50.30 -2.25 8.99
CA PHE A 320 48.95 -2.13 9.56
C PHE A 320 48.58 -3.49 10.17
N ASP A 321 49.28 -3.86 11.24
CA ASP A 321 49.16 -5.15 11.90
C ASP A 321 47.98 -5.13 12.87
N GLY A 322 46.77 -5.20 12.30
CA GLY A 322 45.53 -5.36 13.05
C GLY A 322 44.47 -4.31 12.72
N PRO A 323 43.32 -4.37 13.41
CA PRO A 323 42.19 -3.49 13.16
C PRO A 323 42.31 -2.12 13.84
N THR A 324 43.38 -1.89 14.61
CA THR A 324 43.64 -0.64 15.33
C THR A 324 44.77 0.14 14.66
N GLY A 325 44.52 1.42 14.41
CA GLY A 325 45.46 2.35 13.82
C GLY A 325 45.66 3.59 14.69
N VAL A 326 46.86 4.15 14.65
CA VAL A 326 47.18 5.42 15.31
C VAL A 326 47.10 6.55 14.28
N VAL A 327 46.27 7.54 14.59
CA VAL A 327 46.10 8.75 13.78
C VAL A 327 46.35 9.95 14.68
N LEU A 328 47.27 10.82 14.25
CA LEU A 328 47.45 12.12 14.86
C LEU A 328 46.70 13.17 14.06
N ALA A 329 46.19 14.20 14.74
CA ALA A 329 45.55 15.34 14.09
C ALA A 329 46.10 16.65 14.64
N PHE A 330 46.43 17.59 13.75
CA PHE A 330 46.87 18.93 14.10
C PHE A 330 45.87 19.96 13.54
N GLU A 331 45.18 20.66 14.44
CA GLU A 331 44.31 21.81 14.14
C GLU A 331 45.15 23.08 14.13
N ALA A 332 45.46 23.59 12.94
CA ALA A 332 46.21 24.83 12.77
C ALA A 332 45.30 26.05 13.01
N SER A 333 45.68 26.91 13.94
CA SER A 333 44.95 28.14 14.27
C SER A 333 45.87 29.16 14.92
N ARG A 334 45.68 30.44 14.58
CA ARG A 334 46.41 31.55 15.24
C ARG A 334 45.99 31.79 16.68
N THR A 335 44.76 31.39 17.03
CA THR A 335 44.14 31.75 18.31
C THR A 335 43.91 30.53 19.20
N ASN A 336 43.59 29.37 18.63
CA ASN A 336 43.23 28.18 19.38
C ASN A 336 43.72 26.87 18.72
N PRO A 337 45.04 26.64 18.61
CA PRO A 337 45.59 25.45 17.97
C PRO A 337 45.60 24.24 18.92
N TRP A 338 45.27 23.07 18.38
CA TRP A 338 45.17 21.81 19.13
C TRP A 338 45.82 20.66 18.40
N PHE A 339 46.32 19.71 19.17
CA PHE A 339 46.92 18.47 18.68
C PHE A 339 46.20 17.28 19.33
N TYR A 340 45.96 16.23 18.56
CA TYR A 340 45.29 15.02 19.04
C TYR A 340 46.09 13.78 18.70
N ALA A 341 46.16 12.86 19.65
CA ALA A 341 46.64 11.51 19.43
C ALA A 341 45.48 10.54 19.60
N CYS A 342 45.14 9.81 18.54
CA CYS A 342 43.95 8.98 18.52
C CYS A 342 44.24 7.54 18.12
N ASN A 343 43.65 6.61 18.87
CA ASN A 343 43.59 5.19 18.54
C ASN A 343 42.23 4.88 17.94
N VAL A 344 42.21 4.55 16.64
CA VAL A 344 40.99 4.19 15.91
C VAL A 344 40.96 2.68 15.74
N THR A 345 39.91 2.02 16.21
CA THR A 345 39.75 0.57 16.16
C THR A 345 38.49 0.20 15.40
N VAL A 346 38.63 -0.70 14.43
CA VAL A 346 37.52 -1.37 13.75
C VAL A 346 37.15 -2.62 14.56
N GLU A 347 35.94 -2.69 15.08
CA GLU A 347 35.46 -3.86 15.81
C GLU A 347 35.23 -5.05 14.86
N PRO A 348 35.25 -6.29 15.38
CA PRO A 348 34.79 -7.46 14.63
C PRO A 348 33.33 -7.32 14.18
N VAL A 349 32.95 -8.03 13.12
CA VAL A 349 31.57 -8.02 12.63
C VAL A 349 30.67 -8.74 13.64
N GLN A 350 29.68 -8.04 14.17
CA GLN A 350 28.69 -8.62 15.05
C GLN A 350 27.76 -9.54 14.26
N ASN A 351 27.38 -10.68 14.87
CA ASN A 351 26.54 -11.71 14.25
C ASN A 351 27.11 -12.31 12.95
N ALA A 352 28.44 -12.27 12.78
CA ALA A 352 29.12 -13.07 11.76
C ALA A 352 29.01 -14.58 12.08
N VAL A 353 28.58 -15.37 11.10
CA VAL A 353 28.40 -16.83 11.23
C VAL A 353 29.28 -17.57 10.23
N LEU A 354 29.49 -16.97 9.06
CA LEU A 354 30.32 -17.49 7.99
C LEU A 354 31.61 -16.65 7.90
N PRO A 355 32.73 -17.23 7.46
CA PRO A 355 33.97 -16.47 7.28
C PRO A 355 33.82 -15.32 6.27
N GLU A 356 32.92 -15.46 5.29
CA GLU A 356 32.61 -14.41 4.31
C GLU A 356 31.83 -13.23 4.93
N HIS A 357 31.34 -13.34 6.16
CA HIS A 357 30.72 -12.22 6.88
C HIS A 357 31.75 -11.32 7.56
N GLU A 358 32.98 -11.79 7.76
CA GLU A 358 34.03 -11.05 8.46
C GLU A 358 34.71 -10.03 7.54
N LEU A 359 35.29 -8.99 8.15
CA LEU A 359 36.15 -8.06 7.42
C LEU A 359 37.53 -8.68 7.19
N GLY A 360 38.04 -8.56 5.97
CA GLY A 360 39.43 -8.87 5.70
C GLY A 360 40.37 -7.92 6.41
N ALA A 361 41.53 -8.42 6.85
CA ALA A 361 42.52 -7.64 7.59
C ALA A 361 42.95 -6.35 6.87
N ASN A 362 43.01 -6.37 5.53
CA ASN A 362 43.32 -5.19 4.72
C ASN A 362 42.24 -4.10 4.82
N VAL A 363 40.96 -4.49 4.88
CA VAL A 363 39.85 -3.53 4.98
C VAL A 363 39.87 -2.86 6.35
N SER A 364 39.91 -3.65 7.43
CA SER A 364 39.91 -3.12 8.79
C SER A 364 41.13 -2.24 9.08
N SER A 365 42.32 -2.70 8.66
CA SER A 365 43.56 -2.00 8.95
C SER A 365 43.68 -0.69 8.17
N LEU A 366 43.33 -0.68 6.87
CA LEU A 366 43.31 0.55 6.08
C LEU A 366 42.22 1.52 6.54
N ALA A 367 41.02 1.03 6.88
CA ALA A 367 39.91 1.86 7.34
C ALA A 367 40.24 2.59 8.65
N SER A 368 41.02 1.98 9.55
CA SER A 368 41.40 2.60 10.84
C SER A 368 42.23 3.88 10.67
N VAL A 369 43.09 3.95 9.66
CA VAL A 369 44.00 5.08 9.42
C VAL A 369 43.64 5.91 8.18
N ALA A 370 42.57 5.56 7.49
CA ALA A 370 42.27 6.04 6.15
C ALA A 370 42.21 7.56 6.01
N ILE A 371 41.76 8.27 7.06
CA ILE A 371 41.66 9.73 7.08
C ILE A 371 43.00 10.43 6.82
N ALA A 372 44.12 9.78 7.14
CA ALA A 372 45.48 10.31 6.94
C ALA A 372 46.17 9.77 5.66
N LEU A 373 45.53 8.88 4.89
CA LEU A 373 46.15 8.23 3.74
C LEU A 373 46.04 9.07 2.46
N GLN A 374 47.13 9.16 1.70
CA GLN A 374 47.20 9.93 0.44
C GLN A 374 47.65 9.13 -0.78
N ALA A 375 48.03 7.85 -0.60
CA ALA A 375 48.63 6.97 -1.61
C ALA A 375 50.08 7.28 -1.99
N TYR A 376 50.38 8.55 -2.25
CA TYR A 376 51.69 9.06 -2.63
C TYR A 376 52.08 10.21 -1.70
N GLY A 377 53.36 10.29 -1.30
CA GLY A 377 53.84 11.30 -0.36
C GLY A 377 54.11 10.78 1.03
N ALA A 378 54.80 9.62 1.16
CA ALA A 378 55.46 9.33 2.42
C ALA A 378 56.51 10.42 2.66
N SER A 379 56.27 11.34 3.58
CA SER A 379 57.25 12.38 3.90
C SER A 379 58.43 11.70 4.60
N THR A 380 59.57 11.60 3.93
CA THR A 380 60.83 11.14 4.55
C THR A 380 61.52 12.24 5.36
N GLN A 381 60.96 13.46 5.38
CA GLN A 381 61.35 14.53 6.27
C GLN A 381 60.67 14.30 7.61
N GLY A 382 61.40 13.62 8.50
CA GLY A 382 61.16 13.77 9.92
C GLY A 382 62.06 12.91 10.80
N SER A 383 62.56 13.51 11.88
CA SER A 383 63.16 12.78 12.98
C SER A 383 62.07 12.01 13.76
N SER A 384 62.46 10.93 14.43
CA SER A 384 61.59 10.04 15.20
C SER A 384 61.00 10.75 16.42
N ALA A 385 60.02 11.63 16.22
CA ALA A 385 59.15 12.13 17.27
C ALA A 385 58.38 10.95 17.89
N ALA A 386 58.22 11.00 19.21
CA ALA A 386 57.80 9.93 20.11
C ALA A 386 56.89 8.85 19.46
N GLY A 387 57.50 7.69 19.16
CA GLY A 387 56.76 6.47 18.85
C GLY A 387 56.35 6.23 17.40
N MET A 388 56.69 7.10 16.44
CA MET A 388 56.39 6.86 15.02
C MET A 388 57.63 6.95 14.13
N GLY A 389 57.83 5.93 13.30
CA GLY A 389 59.03 5.81 12.50
C GLY A 389 59.02 6.64 11.20
N ALA A 390 59.96 6.34 10.31
CA ALA A 390 60.50 7.25 9.30
C ALA A 390 59.59 7.49 8.08
N ALA A 391 58.54 6.69 7.88
CA ALA A 391 57.62 6.83 6.74
C ALA A 391 56.21 7.24 7.20
N ARG A 392 55.88 8.53 7.06
CA ARG A 392 54.56 9.07 7.45
C ARG A 392 53.74 9.45 6.23
N GLN A 393 52.44 9.15 6.27
CA GLN A 393 51.47 9.75 5.35
C GLN A 393 50.62 10.76 6.11
N PHE A 394 50.17 11.79 5.41
CA PHE A 394 49.29 12.80 5.96
C PHE A 394 48.25 13.23 4.95
N GLN A 395 47.16 13.83 5.40
CA GLN A 395 46.15 14.47 4.57
C GLN A 395 45.64 15.71 5.32
N SER A 396 45.49 16.82 4.60
CA SER A 396 44.93 18.03 5.20
C SER A 396 43.53 18.30 4.65
N TYR A 397 42.65 18.75 5.53
CA TYR A 397 41.27 19.11 5.23
C TYR A 397 41.02 20.54 5.70
N PRO A 398 40.45 21.43 4.86
CA PRO A 398 40.12 22.80 5.26
C PRO A 398 39.16 22.83 6.45
N ALA A 399 39.27 23.82 7.32
CA ALA A 399 38.40 24.00 8.49
C ALA A 399 36.91 24.13 8.13
N ALA A 400 36.60 24.56 6.89
CA ALA A 400 35.22 24.64 6.40
C ALA A 400 34.62 23.27 6.01
N SER A 401 35.40 22.18 6.02
CA SER A 401 34.95 20.84 5.66
C SER A 401 34.58 20.00 6.88
N THR A 402 33.69 19.02 6.73
CA THR A 402 33.23 18.16 7.84
C THR A 402 34.38 17.54 8.64
N TYR A 403 35.38 16.98 7.95
CA TYR A 403 36.52 16.32 8.59
C TYR A 403 37.61 17.30 9.04
N GLY A 404 37.69 18.49 8.43
CA GLY A 404 38.67 19.52 8.80
C GLY A 404 38.21 20.49 9.88
N ASP A 405 36.91 20.50 10.20
CA ASP A 405 36.27 21.39 11.18
C ASP A 405 36.94 21.30 12.57
N PRO A 406 37.44 22.42 13.13
CA PRO A 406 38.15 22.44 14.40
C PRO A 406 37.26 21.98 15.57
N LYS A 407 37.78 21.07 16.41
CA LYS A 407 37.12 20.58 17.62
C LYS A 407 37.57 21.31 18.88
N GLY A 408 38.58 22.17 18.79
CA GLY A 408 38.92 23.14 19.84
C GLY A 408 39.29 22.51 21.18
N GLY A 409 39.95 21.35 21.13
CA GLY A 409 40.34 20.55 22.30
C GLY A 409 39.33 19.50 22.72
N ASN A 410 38.19 19.38 22.04
CA ASN A 410 37.20 18.34 22.34
C ASN A 410 37.63 16.99 21.76
N ALA A 411 38.32 16.20 22.58
CA ALA A 411 38.80 14.87 22.24
C ALA A 411 37.69 13.90 21.79
N SER A 412 36.51 13.92 22.43
CA SER A 412 35.39 13.04 22.05
C SER A 412 34.83 13.39 20.67
N ALA A 413 34.74 14.69 20.35
CA ALA A 413 34.30 15.12 19.02
C ALA A 413 35.31 14.74 17.92
N MET A 414 36.61 14.83 18.21
CA MET A 414 37.66 14.37 17.28
C MET A 414 37.62 12.85 17.12
N ALA A 415 37.40 12.10 18.20
CA ALA A 415 37.22 10.66 18.15
C ALA A 415 36.03 10.27 17.26
N LEU A 416 34.87 10.91 17.45
CA LEU A 416 33.69 10.66 16.61
C LEU A 416 33.97 11.00 15.13
N ASN A 417 34.70 12.07 14.86
CA ASN A 417 35.12 12.46 13.51
C ASN A 417 35.95 11.34 12.83
N MET A 418 36.92 10.77 13.55
CA MET A 418 37.73 9.65 13.03
C MET A 418 36.95 8.34 12.91
N ALA A 419 36.11 8.03 13.90
CA ALA A 419 35.26 6.84 13.89
C ALA A 419 34.26 6.86 12.72
N SER A 420 33.64 8.03 12.45
CA SER A 420 32.73 8.20 11.32
C SER A 420 33.44 8.07 9.97
N PHE A 421 34.66 8.64 9.82
CA PHE A 421 35.47 8.46 8.62
C PHE A 421 35.78 6.98 8.39
N SER A 422 36.28 6.30 9.43
CA SER A 422 36.64 4.88 9.38
C SER A 422 35.46 3.98 9.02
N THR A 423 34.31 4.18 9.67
CA THR A 423 33.08 3.43 9.37
C THR A 423 32.59 3.74 7.95
N GLY A 424 32.74 4.98 7.49
CA GLY A 424 32.44 5.40 6.12
C GLY A 424 33.26 4.66 5.07
N VAL A 425 34.55 4.40 5.33
CA VAL A 425 35.38 3.56 4.45
C VAL A 425 34.79 2.16 4.32
N ILE A 426 34.41 1.55 5.43
CA ILE A 426 33.84 0.19 5.45
C ILE A 426 32.50 0.16 4.69
N ALA A 427 31.62 1.12 4.96
CA ALA A 427 30.32 1.22 4.34
C ALA A 427 30.42 1.41 2.81
N VAL A 428 31.29 2.31 2.34
CA VAL A 428 31.49 2.54 0.91
C VAL A 428 32.22 1.34 0.26
N THR A 429 33.12 0.66 0.97
CA THR A 429 33.73 -0.60 0.51
C THR A 429 32.65 -1.64 0.23
N ALA A 430 31.68 -1.81 1.15
CA ALA A 430 30.56 -2.73 0.98
C ALA A 430 29.66 -2.38 -0.21
N LEU A 431 29.53 -1.10 -0.57
CA LEU A 431 28.75 -0.69 -1.76
C LEU A 431 29.54 -0.80 -3.07
N ALA A 432 30.87 -0.79 -3.00
CA ALA A 432 31.74 -0.66 -4.15
C ALA A 432 32.32 -1.98 -4.66
N ASN A 433 32.60 -2.89 -3.72
CA ASN A 433 33.18 -4.20 -3.98
C ASN A 433 32.25 -5.10 -4.80
N ASN A 434 32.82 -6.14 -5.42
CA ASN A 434 32.03 -7.14 -6.09
C ASN A 434 31.26 -8.01 -5.10
N ASP A 435 30.14 -8.50 -5.60
CA ASP A 435 29.22 -9.35 -4.89
C ASP A 435 29.60 -10.84 -4.98
N ILE A 436 29.46 -11.57 -3.87
CA ILE A 436 29.59 -13.02 -3.78
C ILE A 436 28.28 -13.66 -3.33
N ASP A 437 27.99 -14.87 -3.81
CA ASP A 437 26.79 -15.61 -3.43
C ASP A 437 27.12 -16.63 -2.33
N ILE A 438 26.48 -16.47 -1.16
CA ILE A 438 26.70 -17.32 0.01
C ILE A 438 25.36 -17.83 0.58
N PRO A 439 25.35 -18.89 1.41
CA PRO A 439 24.15 -19.31 2.12
C PRO A 439 23.70 -18.25 3.15
N GLY A 440 22.42 -17.90 3.15
CA GLY A 440 21.85 -16.91 4.08
C GLY A 440 20.33 -16.80 4.04
N GLN A 441 19.80 -15.66 4.49
CA GLN A 441 18.36 -15.40 4.55
C GLN A 441 17.90 -14.60 3.33
N ARG A 442 17.58 -15.32 2.26
CA ARG A 442 17.20 -14.74 0.97
C ARG A 442 15.93 -13.90 1.06
N PRO A 443 15.97 -12.60 0.71
CA PRO A 443 14.78 -11.78 0.67
C PRO A 443 13.86 -12.21 -0.48
N LEU A 444 12.56 -12.25 -0.22
CA LEU A 444 11.53 -12.58 -1.21
C LEU A 444 10.62 -11.37 -1.47
N GLY A 445 10.34 -11.11 -2.73
CA GLY A 445 9.38 -10.07 -3.10
C GLY A 445 8.02 -10.38 -2.48
N GLY A 446 7.56 -9.48 -1.60
CA GLY A 446 6.27 -9.52 -0.95
C GLY A 446 5.33 -8.46 -1.51
N VAL A 447 4.05 -8.60 -1.21
CA VAL A 447 3.05 -7.55 -1.43
C VAL A 447 2.40 -7.21 -0.11
N GLU A 448 2.01 -5.96 0.09
CA GLU A 448 1.24 -5.53 1.24
C GLU A 448 -0.15 -5.07 0.81
N LEU A 449 -1.14 -5.27 1.69
CA LEU A 449 -2.48 -4.74 1.48
C LEU A 449 -2.48 -3.32 2.02
N ARG A 450 -2.68 -2.35 1.12
CA ARG A 450 -2.82 -0.95 1.51
C ARG A 450 -4.28 -0.55 1.37
N ILE A 451 -4.84 -0.04 2.46
CA ILE A 451 -6.18 0.56 2.45
C ILE A 451 -6.00 2.06 2.25
N SER A 452 -6.50 2.58 1.13
CA SER A 452 -6.29 3.97 0.73
C SER A 452 -6.97 4.95 1.68
N ASP A 453 -8.19 4.62 2.12
CA ASP A 453 -8.95 5.41 3.08
C ASP A 453 -9.92 4.52 3.86
N TRP A 454 -9.65 4.35 5.16
CA TRP A 454 -10.53 3.63 6.07
C TRP A 454 -11.90 4.31 6.20
N THR A 455 -11.94 5.64 6.12
CA THR A 455 -13.18 6.42 6.23
C THR A 455 -14.12 6.11 5.07
N ALA A 456 -13.61 6.12 3.83
CA ALA A 456 -14.37 5.72 2.66
C ALA A 456 -14.88 4.28 2.78
N LEU A 457 -14.04 3.34 3.24
CA LEU A 457 -14.43 1.95 3.45
C LEU A 457 -15.59 1.83 4.47
N HIS A 458 -15.46 2.44 5.65
CA HIS A 458 -16.51 2.43 6.66
C HIS A 458 -17.80 3.07 6.14
N THR A 459 -17.69 4.16 5.39
CA THR A 459 -18.83 4.89 4.84
C THR A 459 -19.57 4.03 3.82
N ILE A 460 -18.87 3.38 2.89
CA ILE A 460 -19.49 2.53 1.87
C ILE A 460 -20.17 1.32 2.51
N LEU A 461 -19.47 0.60 3.39
CA LEU A 461 -20.02 -0.58 4.07
C LEU A 461 -21.21 -0.23 4.97
N GLY A 462 -21.09 0.88 5.70
CA GLY A 462 -22.14 1.42 6.56
C GLY A 462 -23.37 1.87 5.75
N LEU A 463 -23.16 2.54 4.61
CA LEU A 463 -24.26 2.93 3.72
C LEU A 463 -24.97 1.72 3.12
N ILE A 464 -24.25 0.69 2.67
CA ILE A 464 -24.86 -0.53 2.12
C ILE A 464 -25.76 -1.20 3.18
N ALA A 465 -25.22 -1.45 4.37
CA ALA A 465 -25.98 -2.10 5.45
C ALA A 465 -27.13 -1.21 5.98
N GLY A 466 -26.88 0.09 6.13
CA GLY A 466 -27.85 1.05 6.66
C GLY A 466 -28.99 1.34 5.69
N VAL A 467 -28.69 1.61 4.42
CA VAL A 467 -29.71 1.83 3.38
C VAL A 467 -30.53 0.56 3.17
N HIS A 468 -29.91 -0.62 3.15
CA HIS A 468 -30.65 -1.88 3.06
C HIS A 468 -31.65 -2.04 4.22
N PHE A 469 -31.21 -1.78 5.45
CA PHE A 469 -32.10 -1.83 6.63
C PHE A 469 -33.27 -0.85 6.51
N LEU A 470 -32.98 0.40 6.15
CA LEU A 470 -33.99 1.46 6.01
C LEU A 470 -35.01 1.13 4.92
N LEU A 471 -34.56 0.62 3.77
CA LEU A 471 -35.45 0.21 2.69
C LEU A 471 -36.35 -0.96 3.09
N GLY A 472 -35.80 -1.94 3.81
CA GLY A 472 -36.58 -3.06 4.34
C GLY A 472 -37.65 -2.59 5.32
N LEU A 473 -37.30 -1.68 6.23
CA LEU A 473 -38.22 -1.09 7.19
C LEU A 473 -39.33 -0.28 6.50
N VAL A 474 -38.98 0.61 5.57
CA VAL A 474 -39.94 1.40 4.80
C VAL A 474 -40.87 0.49 4.00
N THR A 475 -40.33 -0.53 3.34
CA THR A 475 -41.11 -1.53 2.60
C THR A 475 -42.12 -2.21 3.51
N CYS A 476 -41.71 -2.67 4.70
CA CYS A 476 -42.60 -3.30 5.67
C CYS A 476 -43.74 -2.37 6.12
N LEU A 477 -43.43 -1.10 6.43
CA LEU A 477 -44.41 -0.11 6.88
C LEU A 477 -45.42 0.27 5.79
N VAL A 478 -44.97 0.35 4.54
CA VAL A 478 -45.81 0.65 3.37
C VAL A 478 -46.66 -0.55 3.00
N ALA A 479 -46.06 -1.73 2.87
CA ALA A 479 -46.75 -2.97 2.50
C ALA A 479 -47.81 -3.38 3.53
N ASN A 480 -47.60 -3.11 4.82
CA ASN A 480 -48.59 -3.38 5.87
C ASN A 480 -49.86 -2.52 5.79
N ARG A 481 -49.92 -1.49 4.93
CA ARG A 481 -51.16 -0.73 4.70
C ARG A 481 -52.16 -1.47 3.82
N VAL A 482 -51.71 -2.54 3.16
CA VAL A 482 -52.47 -3.30 2.17
C VAL A 482 -52.38 -4.79 2.53
N VAL A 483 -53.40 -5.55 2.14
CA VAL A 483 -53.35 -7.00 2.28
C VAL A 483 -52.30 -7.52 1.30
N VAL A 484 -51.17 -8.00 1.84
CA VAL A 484 -50.16 -8.70 1.05
C VAL A 484 -50.58 -10.17 1.03
N GLN A 485 -51.07 -10.63 -0.11
CA GLN A 485 -51.38 -12.04 -0.31
C GLN A 485 -50.08 -12.85 -0.29
N THR A 486 -50.10 -14.05 0.30
CA THR A 486 -48.94 -14.94 0.35
C THR A 486 -48.39 -15.23 -1.05
N ARG A 487 -47.07 -15.27 -1.20
CA ARG A 487 -46.29 -15.44 -2.46
C ARG A 487 -46.50 -16.78 -3.18
N THR A 488 -47.54 -17.54 -2.84
CA THR A 488 -47.88 -18.79 -3.51
C THR A 488 -48.60 -18.48 -4.82
N GLU A 489 -48.10 -19.02 -5.94
CA GLU A 489 -48.71 -18.90 -7.28
C GLU A 489 -50.21 -19.22 -7.29
N LEU A 490 -50.64 -20.16 -6.43
CA LEU A 490 -52.05 -20.52 -6.23
C LEU A 490 -52.90 -19.38 -5.67
N ALA A 491 -52.36 -18.56 -4.77
CA ALA A 491 -53.08 -17.43 -4.19
C ALA A 491 -53.23 -16.27 -5.19
N MET A 492 -52.26 -16.11 -6.11
CA MET A 492 -52.38 -15.18 -7.25
C MET A 492 -53.43 -15.67 -8.25
N ALA A 493 -53.47 -16.97 -8.55
CA ALA A 493 -54.48 -17.56 -9.42
C ALA A 493 -55.92 -17.41 -8.86
N GLU A 494 -56.08 -17.54 -7.54
CA GLU A 494 -57.37 -17.36 -6.88
C GLU A 494 -57.89 -15.91 -6.96
N LEU A 495 -56.97 -14.93 -6.99
CA LEU A 495 -57.28 -13.50 -7.09
C LEU A 495 -57.66 -13.07 -8.51
N LEU A 496 -57.11 -13.73 -9.53
CA LEU A 496 -57.43 -13.50 -10.93
C LEU A 496 -58.75 -14.17 -11.36
N ARG A 497 -59.28 -15.10 -10.56
CA ARG A 497 -60.51 -15.85 -10.84
C ARG A 497 -61.73 -14.98 -11.19
N PRO A 498 -62.00 -13.84 -10.52
CA PRO A 498 -63.13 -12.97 -10.87
C PRO A 498 -62.91 -12.26 -12.22
N ALA A 499 -61.65 -11.90 -12.53
CA ALA A 499 -61.30 -11.27 -13.80
C ALA A 499 -61.35 -12.27 -14.97
N SER A 500 -60.90 -13.51 -14.76
CA SER A 500 -61.00 -14.59 -15.74
C SER A 500 -62.46 -14.92 -16.04
N GLN A 501 -63.32 -14.99 -15.02
CA GLN A 501 -64.77 -15.19 -15.18
C GLN A 501 -65.43 -14.05 -15.97
N LYS A 502 -64.98 -12.80 -15.77
CA LYS A 502 -65.49 -11.63 -16.50
C LYS A 502 -65.04 -11.60 -17.96
N LEU A 503 -63.83 -12.08 -18.25
CA LEU A 503 -63.32 -12.27 -19.61
C LEU A 503 -64.04 -13.42 -20.32
N GLU A 504 -64.26 -14.53 -19.63
CA GLU A 504 -65.02 -15.69 -20.12
C GLU A 504 -66.47 -15.30 -20.44
N TYR A 505 -67.11 -14.54 -19.55
CA TYR A 505 -68.45 -13.99 -19.78
C TYR A 505 -68.51 -13.05 -21.00
N ARG A 506 -67.53 -12.15 -21.16
CA ARG A 506 -67.44 -11.28 -22.35
C ARG A 506 -67.17 -12.05 -23.63
N HIS A 507 -66.38 -13.11 -23.59
CA HIS A 507 -66.12 -13.99 -24.73
C HIS A 507 -67.40 -14.72 -25.17
N VAL A 508 -68.19 -15.21 -24.20
CA VAL A 508 -69.50 -15.84 -24.44
C VAL A 508 -70.51 -14.83 -24.99
N GLN A 509 -70.51 -13.58 -24.49
CA GLN A 509 -71.37 -12.51 -25.02
C GLN A 509 -70.99 -12.07 -26.45
N ALA A 510 -69.70 -12.01 -26.77
CA ALA A 510 -69.22 -11.70 -28.12
C ALA A 510 -69.57 -12.81 -29.12
N ARG A 511 -69.56 -14.07 -28.68
CA ARG A 511 -69.97 -15.24 -29.47
C ARG A 511 -71.48 -15.30 -29.75
N ASN A 512 -72.30 -14.69 -28.89
CA ASN A 512 -73.76 -14.69 -29.01
C ASN A 512 -74.35 -13.44 -29.67
N ARG A 513 -73.54 -12.57 -30.28
CA ARG A 513 -74.06 -11.51 -31.16
C ARG A 513 -74.49 -12.13 -32.50
N PRO A 514 -75.73 -11.91 -32.98
CA PRO A 514 -76.12 -12.33 -34.32
C PRO A 514 -75.27 -11.59 -35.36
N GLU A 515 -74.76 -12.33 -36.35
CA GLU A 515 -74.06 -11.76 -37.50
C GLU A 515 -74.96 -10.72 -38.21
N PRO A 516 -74.41 -9.57 -38.62
CA PRO A 516 -75.15 -8.65 -39.49
C PRO A 516 -75.46 -9.36 -40.81
N THR A 517 -76.74 -9.44 -41.14
CA THR A 517 -77.21 -10.06 -42.39
C THR A 517 -76.81 -9.17 -43.56
N ILE A 518 -75.76 -9.55 -44.29
CA ILE A 518 -75.35 -8.86 -45.53
C ILE A 518 -76.39 -9.18 -46.62
N ARG A 519 -77.22 -8.21 -47.00
CA ARG A 519 -78.05 -8.29 -48.21
C ARG A 519 -77.17 -7.98 -49.42
N TYR A 520 -76.93 -8.98 -50.26
CA TYR A 520 -76.35 -8.78 -51.59
C TYR A 520 -77.45 -8.28 -52.54
N THR A 521 -77.32 -7.04 -53.01
CA THR A 521 -78.03 -6.58 -54.21
C THR A 521 -77.18 -6.90 -55.42
N THR A 522 -77.64 -7.82 -56.26
CA THR A 522 -77.06 -8.11 -57.57
C THR A 522 -77.38 -6.96 -58.52
N GLY A 523 -76.38 -6.09 -58.74
CA GLY A 523 -76.36 -5.12 -59.82
C GLY A 523 -75.43 -5.62 -60.92
N ASP A 524 -76.01 -5.88 -62.08
CA ASP A 524 -75.40 -6.32 -63.33
C ASP A 524 -74.72 -5.12 -64.00
N TRP A 525 -73.40 -5.18 -64.27
CA TRP A 525 -72.71 -4.32 -65.25
C TRP A 525 -71.42 -4.99 -65.75
N ASP A 526 -71.28 -4.90 -67.06
CA ASP A 526 -70.29 -5.47 -67.98
C ASP A 526 -68.81 -5.07 -67.77
N GLU A 527 -67.97 -5.91 -68.38
CA GLU A 527 -66.63 -5.69 -68.95
C GLU A 527 -65.95 -4.31 -68.82
N ALA A 528 -64.74 -4.29 -68.23
CA ALA A 528 -63.48 -3.91 -68.92
C ALA A 528 -62.32 -3.64 -67.94
N TYR A 529 -61.16 -4.24 -68.23
CA TYR A 529 -59.76 -3.85 -67.95
C TYR A 529 -59.42 -2.84 -66.83
N GLY A 530 -58.45 -3.19 -65.96
CA GLY A 530 -57.52 -2.20 -65.40
C GLY A 530 -56.95 -2.49 -64.01
N PHE A 531 -55.63 -2.40 -63.90
CA PHE A 531 -54.81 -2.53 -62.70
C PHE A 531 -55.05 -1.45 -61.62
N GLN A 532 -54.51 -1.74 -60.41
CA GLN A 532 -53.94 -0.83 -59.39
C GLN A 532 -54.77 -0.33 -58.18
N THR A 533 -54.32 -0.83 -57.01
CA THR A 533 -53.96 -0.15 -55.75
C THR A 533 -54.92 0.80 -55.00
N ASN A 534 -55.03 0.46 -53.70
CA ASN A 534 -55.06 1.29 -52.49
C ASN A 534 -56.33 2.02 -52.03
N CYS A 535 -56.58 1.78 -50.73
CA CYS A 535 -57.12 2.66 -49.70
C CYS A 535 -58.50 3.28 -49.92
N ALA A 536 -59.46 2.86 -49.10
CA ALA A 536 -60.01 3.64 -47.98
C ALA A 536 -61.41 3.12 -47.66
N LEU A 537 -61.73 3.02 -46.37
CA LEU A 537 -63.11 3.07 -45.90
C LEU A 537 -63.10 3.73 -44.53
N GLU A 538 -63.28 5.06 -44.57
CA GLU A 538 -63.97 5.82 -43.52
C GLU A 538 -65.46 5.45 -43.56
N VAL A 539 -66.01 5.01 -42.43
CA VAL A 539 -66.96 5.74 -41.54
C VAL A 539 -68.41 5.67 -42.04
N VAL A 540 -69.32 5.22 -41.17
CA VAL A 540 -70.45 5.97 -40.57
C VAL A 540 -71.37 4.96 -39.84
N ASP A 541 -71.62 5.29 -38.58
CA ASP A 541 -72.55 4.77 -37.55
C ASP A 541 -72.41 3.34 -36.99
#